data_AF-A0A2W0BN78-F1
#
_entry.id   AF-A0A2W0BN78-F1
#
_cell.length_a   1.000
_cell.length_b   1.000
_cell.length_c   1.000
_cell.angle_alpha   90.00
_cell.angle_beta   90.00
_cell.angle_gamma   90.00
#
_symmetry.space_group_name_H-M   'P 1'
#
loop_
_entity.id
_entity.type
_entity.pdbx_description
1 polymer ?
#
loop_
_entity_poly.entity_id
_entity_poly.type
_entity_poly.pdbx_seq_one_letter_code
_entity_poly.pdbx_strand_id
1 'polypeptide(L)'
;MKIRLLLVLVSLSTLAFAQDSAPVISTRMTGTFADDTFSINGYIAHISVSQDTSGQTLLIYNYSFSSPDGSSTFQFGGGYIPNDAAQLNNANVASLNVDTSQVSRFMATSCTHFPGQSSTCTPGPFGVIQIDWQQDGVMSNRTLSQNWKTFPGARLHTQLNNELNSAHVTGSFLGNSFTSDLGNIGKTTNSLFEIFQN
;
A
#
# COMPACT_ATOMS: atom_id res chain seq x y z
N MET A 1 0.98 -68.70 24.75
CA MET A 1 0.38 -68.12 23.52
C MET A 1 -0.48 -66.92 23.91
N LYS A 2 -0.02 -65.70 23.61
CA LYS A 2 -0.79 -64.45 23.37
C LYS A 2 0.16 -63.26 23.52
N ILE A 3 0.67 -62.80 22.39
CA ILE A 3 1.47 -61.57 22.23
C ILE A 3 0.54 -60.39 22.55
N ARG A 4 0.92 -59.54 23.51
CA ARG A 4 0.27 -58.25 23.73
C ARG A 4 0.95 -57.23 22.82
N LEU A 5 0.27 -56.84 21.75
CA LEU A 5 0.70 -55.72 20.90
C LEU A 5 0.04 -54.46 21.45
N LEU A 6 0.83 -53.58 22.07
CA LEU A 6 0.41 -52.25 22.50
C LEU A 6 0.57 -51.32 21.28
N LEU A 7 -0.53 -51.01 20.58
CA LEU A 7 -0.54 -50.00 19.53
C LEU A 7 -0.68 -48.62 20.18
N VAL A 8 0.43 -47.90 20.27
CA VAL A 8 0.46 -46.47 20.60
C VAL A 8 -0.01 -45.71 19.35
N LEU A 9 -1.29 -45.34 19.31
CA LEU A 9 -1.77 -44.33 18.36
C LEU A 9 -1.28 -42.96 18.87
N VAL A 10 -0.18 -42.47 18.30
CA VAL A 10 0.17 -41.06 18.39
C VAL A 10 -0.77 -40.32 17.44
N SER A 11 -1.87 -39.78 17.96
CA SER A 11 -2.70 -38.83 17.23
C SER A 11 -1.92 -37.54 17.07
N LEU A 12 -1.26 -37.35 15.91
CA LEU A 12 -0.84 -36.02 15.46
C LEU A 12 -2.10 -35.21 15.17
N SER A 13 -2.66 -34.59 16.21
CA SER A 13 -3.57 -33.47 16.07
C SER A 13 -2.77 -32.29 15.54
N THR A 14 -2.60 -32.20 14.23
CA THR A 14 -2.19 -30.95 13.59
C THR A 14 -3.32 -29.96 13.84
N LEU A 15 -3.09 -29.07 14.80
CA LEU A 15 -3.80 -27.80 14.87
C LEU A 15 -3.63 -27.14 13.50
N ALA A 16 -4.70 -27.16 12.70
CA ALA A 16 -4.80 -26.31 11.53
C ALA A 16 -4.91 -24.88 12.04
N PHE A 17 -3.75 -24.29 12.38
CA PHE A 17 -3.64 -22.85 12.36
C PHE A 17 -4.05 -22.44 10.95
N ALA A 18 -5.06 -21.59 10.82
CA ALA A 18 -5.32 -20.89 9.57
C ALA A 18 -3.97 -20.27 9.17
N GLN A 19 -3.31 -20.85 8.17
CA GLN A 19 -2.11 -20.25 7.61
C GLN A 19 -2.60 -18.91 7.06
N ASP A 20 -2.22 -17.81 7.72
CA ASP A 20 -2.24 -16.52 7.06
C ASP A 20 -1.55 -16.74 5.71
N SER A 21 -2.26 -16.47 4.63
CA SER A 21 -1.72 -16.56 3.27
C SER A 21 -0.37 -15.83 3.24
N ALA A 22 0.64 -16.41 2.60
CA ALA A 22 1.92 -15.74 2.45
C ALA A 22 1.72 -14.39 1.73
N PRO A 23 2.47 -13.33 2.11
CA PRO A 23 2.37 -12.06 1.42
C PRO A 23 2.80 -12.20 -0.05
N VAL A 24 2.05 -11.56 -0.95
CA VAL A 24 2.39 -11.49 -2.38
C VAL A 24 3.55 -10.54 -2.66
N ILE A 25 3.74 -9.54 -1.79
CA ILE A 25 4.91 -8.67 -1.72
C ILE A 25 5.30 -8.60 -0.25
N SER A 26 6.56 -8.88 0.09
CA SER A 26 7.14 -8.62 1.41
C SER A 26 8.55 -8.09 1.20
N THR A 27 8.78 -6.85 1.61
CA THR A 27 10.04 -6.16 1.34
C THR A 27 10.42 -5.19 2.45
N ARG A 28 11.71 -4.84 2.50
CA ARG A 28 12.25 -3.81 3.38
C ARG A 28 12.48 -2.54 2.57
N MET A 29 11.87 -1.44 3.01
CA MET A 29 12.05 -0.12 2.43
C MET A 29 13.22 0.61 3.09
N THR A 30 14.03 1.28 2.28
CA THR A 30 15.16 2.08 2.73
C THR A 30 15.40 3.25 1.78
N GLY A 31 15.94 4.35 2.28
CA GLY A 31 16.26 5.52 1.46
C GLY A 31 15.13 6.53 1.42
N THR A 32 15.03 7.29 0.33
CA THR A 32 14.02 8.35 0.20
C THR A 32 12.64 7.77 -0.09
N PHE A 33 11.60 8.37 0.47
CA PHE A 33 10.21 8.08 0.13
C PHE A 33 9.41 9.38 0.00
N ALA A 34 8.26 9.28 -0.65
CA ALA A 34 7.22 10.31 -0.61
C ALA A 34 5.84 9.65 -0.44
N ASP A 35 4.97 10.31 0.32
CA ASP A 35 3.56 9.93 0.47
C ASP A 35 2.66 11.14 0.52
N ASP A 36 1.37 10.95 0.31
CA ASP A 36 0.37 11.98 0.49
C ASP A 36 -0.99 11.37 0.82
N THR A 37 -1.80 12.13 1.55
CA THR A 37 -3.23 11.90 1.71
C THR A 37 -3.99 13.10 1.18
N PHE A 38 -4.78 12.91 0.13
CA PHE A 38 -5.47 14.00 -0.56
C PHE A 38 -6.93 13.65 -0.86
N SER A 39 -7.73 14.70 -1.08
CA SER A 39 -9.11 14.57 -1.55
C SER A 39 -9.19 14.86 -3.03
N ILE A 40 -9.85 13.99 -3.78
CA ILE A 40 -10.04 14.15 -5.21
C ILE A 40 -11.45 13.72 -5.58
N ASN A 41 -12.25 14.56 -6.22
CA ASN A 41 -13.65 14.26 -6.57
C ASN A 41 -14.50 13.64 -5.42
N GLY A 42 -14.23 14.00 -4.16
CA GLY A 42 -14.91 13.45 -2.98
C GLY A 42 -14.37 12.11 -2.47
N TYR A 43 -13.36 11.53 -3.14
CA TYR A 43 -12.58 10.38 -2.68
C TYR A 43 -11.46 10.84 -1.74
N ILE A 44 -11.21 10.10 -0.66
CA ILE A 44 -9.97 10.26 0.13
C ILE A 44 -8.98 9.23 -0.40
N ALA A 45 -7.87 9.71 -0.96
CA ALA A 45 -6.80 8.89 -1.50
C ALA A 45 -5.55 9.00 -0.63
N HIS A 46 -4.82 7.89 -0.56
CA HIS A 46 -3.50 7.80 0.02
C HIS A 46 -2.59 7.17 -1.03
N ILE A 47 -1.43 7.76 -1.26
CA ILE A 47 -0.40 7.25 -2.17
C ILE A 47 0.94 7.24 -1.47
N SER A 48 1.77 6.25 -1.76
CA SER A 48 3.15 6.22 -1.28
C SER A 48 4.06 5.60 -2.32
N VAL A 49 5.22 6.21 -2.51
CA VAL A 49 6.29 5.73 -3.37
C VAL A 49 7.57 5.67 -2.56
N SER A 50 8.27 4.54 -2.62
CA SER A 50 9.49 4.30 -1.86
C SER A 50 10.39 3.28 -2.54
N GLN A 51 11.67 3.28 -2.18
CA GLN A 51 12.64 2.30 -2.67
C GLN A 51 12.86 1.17 -1.66
N ASP A 52 13.01 -0.04 -2.16
CA ASP A 52 13.42 -1.17 -1.35
C ASP A 52 14.94 -1.28 -1.20
N THR A 53 15.41 -2.24 -0.39
CA THR A 53 16.84 -2.47 -0.15
C THR A 53 17.63 -2.90 -1.39
N SER A 54 16.95 -3.32 -2.46
CA SER A 54 17.57 -3.64 -3.76
C SER A 54 17.58 -2.45 -4.72
N GLY A 55 16.98 -1.32 -4.32
CA GLY A 55 16.83 -0.13 -5.15
C GLY A 55 15.68 -0.21 -6.14
N GLN A 56 14.73 -1.14 -5.97
CA GLN A 56 13.50 -1.17 -6.77
C GLN A 56 12.48 -0.20 -6.18
N THR A 57 11.79 0.55 -7.05
CA THR A 57 10.75 1.48 -6.65
C THR A 57 9.41 0.77 -6.52
N LEU A 58 8.80 0.86 -5.35
CA LEU A 58 7.45 0.37 -5.05
C LEU A 58 6.48 1.54 -4.99
N LEU A 59 5.38 1.43 -5.72
CA LEU A 59 4.23 2.33 -5.63
C LEU A 59 3.06 1.59 -5.00
N ILE A 60 2.37 2.26 -4.08
CA ILE A 60 1.10 1.82 -3.54
C ILE A 60 0.12 2.99 -3.48
N TYR A 61 -1.15 2.70 -3.70
CA TYR A 61 -2.22 3.63 -3.41
C TYR A 61 -3.45 2.90 -2.87
N ASN A 62 -4.22 3.62 -2.08
CA ASN A 62 -5.57 3.20 -1.71
C ASN A 62 -6.47 4.42 -1.68
N TYR A 63 -7.73 4.25 -2.03
CA TYR A 63 -8.72 5.31 -1.81
C TYR A 63 -10.08 4.72 -1.54
N SER A 64 -10.91 5.51 -0.86
CA SER A 64 -12.25 5.10 -0.52
C SER A 64 -13.24 6.25 -0.67
N PHE A 65 -14.48 5.87 -0.94
CA PHE A 65 -15.62 6.77 -0.84
C PHE A 65 -16.85 6.03 -0.37
N SER A 66 -17.75 6.79 0.23
CA SER A 66 -19.11 6.36 0.50
C SER A 66 -20.04 7.00 -0.52
N SER A 67 -20.84 6.18 -1.16
CA SER A 67 -21.88 6.59 -2.09
C SER A 67 -23.14 7.04 -1.34
N PRO A 68 -23.98 7.89 -1.94
CA PRO A 68 -25.27 8.28 -1.35
C PRO A 68 -26.25 7.12 -1.11
N ASP A 69 -26.08 5.99 -1.81
CA ASP A 69 -26.86 4.77 -1.62
C ASP A 69 -26.45 3.96 -0.37
N GLY A 70 -25.48 4.45 0.39
CA GLY A 70 -24.95 3.82 1.60
C GLY A 70 -23.86 2.78 1.34
N SER A 71 -23.47 2.53 0.09
CA SER A 71 -22.33 1.68 -0.23
C SER A 71 -21.00 2.38 0.06
N SER A 72 -19.97 1.59 0.38
CA SER A 72 -18.59 2.06 0.46
C SER A 72 -17.74 1.32 -0.55
N THR A 73 -17.02 2.05 -1.37
CA THR A 73 -16.06 1.47 -2.31
C THR A 73 -14.64 1.72 -1.81
N PHE A 74 -13.85 0.66 -1.82
CA PHE A 74 -12.44 0.66 -1.45
C PHE A 74 -11.64 0.21 -2.65
N GLN A 75 -10.63 1.00 -2.99
CA GLN A 75 -9.71 0.69 -4.07
C GLN A 75 -8.31 0.58 -3.51
N PHE A 76 -7.58 -0.39 -4.02
CA PHE A 76 -6.20 -0.63 -3.70
C PHE A 76 -5.43 -0.86 -5.00
N GLY A 77 -4.26 -0.25 -5.11
CA GLY A 77 -3.31 -0.54 -6.17
C GLY A 77 -1.90 -0.63 -5.60
N GLY A 78 -1.07 -1.48 -6.19
CA GLY A 78 0.30 -1.61 -5.75
C GLY A 78 1.17 -2.43 -6.70
N GLY A 79 2.47 -2.18 -6.67
CA GLY A 79 3.43 -2.95 -7.43
C GLY A 79 4.74 -2.21 -7.63
N TYR A 80 5.75 -2.97 -8.06
CA TYR A 80 7.02 -2.42 -8.48
C TYR A 80 6.84 -1.66 -9.80
N ILE A 81 7.34 -0.44 -9.85
CA ILE A 81 7.31 0.43 -11.03
C ILE A 81 8.74 0.62 -11.57
N PRO A 82 8.90 1.03 -12.84
CA PRO A 82 10.20 1.40 -13.37
C PRO A 82 10.90 2.44 -12.46
N ASN A 83 12.19 2.25 -12.20
CA ASN A 83 12.92 3.12 -11.26
C ASN A 83 13.01 4.57 -11.75
N ASP A 84 13.00 4.80 -13.06
CA ASP A 84 12.99 6.11 -13.70
C ASP A 84 11.62 6.82 -13.64
N ALA A 85 10.56 6.09 -13.28
CA ALA A 85 9.24 6.66 -13.07
C ALA A 85 9.12 7.45 -11.76
N ALA A 86 10.09 7.33 -10.84
CA ALA A 86 10.13 8.13 -9.62
C ALA A 86 11.52 8.72 -9.37
N GLN A 87 11.59 10.03 -9.12
CA GLN A 87 12.82 10.70 -8.74
C GLN A 87 12.84 10.92 -7.23
N LEU A 88 13.45 9.99 -6.51
CA LEU A 88 13.56 10.01 -5.04
C LEU A 88 14.97 10.41 -4.60
N ASN A 89 15.49 11.50 -5.20
CA ASN A 89 16.90 11.86 -5.17
C ASN A 89 17.35 12.46 -3.83
N ASN A 90 16.46 13.16 -3.12
CA ASN A 90 16.73 13.75 -1.81
C ASN A 90 15.44 13.94 -1.00
N ALA A 91 15.56 14.29 0.27
CA ALA A 91 14.44 14.44 1.19
C ALA A 91 13.70 15.79 1.04
N ASN A 92 13.96 16.58 -0.01
CA ASN A 92 13.40 17.92 -0.19
C ASN A 92 12.51 18.03 -1.44
N VAL A 93 12.80 17.25 -2.49
CA VAL A 93 11.99 17.19 -3.72
C VAL A 93 11.89 15.74 -4.19
N ALA A 94 10.67 15.32 -4.54
CA ALA A 94 10.40 14.05 -5.17
C ALA A 94 9.39 14.21 -6.30
N SER A 95 9.46 13.33 -7.30
CA SER A 95 8.45 13.26 -8.35
C SER A 95 8.11 11.81 -8.70
N LEU A 96 6.89 11.61 -9.19
CA LEU A 96 6.35 10.36 -9.70
C LEU A 96 5.68 10.66 -11.04
N ASN A 97 6.00 9.89 -12.07
CA ASN A 97 5.33 9.93 -13.36
C ASN A 97 5.28 8.50 -13.92
N VAL A 98 4.14 7.86 -13.77
CA VAL A 98 3.94 6.47 -14.18
C VAL A 98 2.56 6.27 -14.78
N ASP A 99 2.47 5.47 -15.84
CA ASP A 99 1.21 4.90 -16.29
C ASP A 99 1.10 3.45 -15.80
N THR A 100 0.28 3.23 -14.78
CA THR A 100 0.14 1.90 -14.17
C THR A 100 -0.46 0.86 -15.12
N SER A 101 -1.10 1.28 -16.22
CA SER A 101 -1.60 0.36 -17.25
C SER A 101 -0.49 -0.29 -18.06
N GLN A 102 0.71 0.31 -18.07
CA GLN A 102 1.89 -0.17 -18.77
C GLN A 102 2.86 -0.93 -17.85
N VAL A 103 2.59 -0.97 -16.54
CA VAL A 103 3.45 -1.62 -15.56
C VAL A 103 3.08 -3.10 -15.43
N SER A 104 4.02 -3.96 -15.83
CA SER A 104 3.85 -5.40 -15.70
C SER A 104 3.63 -5.82 -14.25
N ARG A 105 2.62 -6.66 -14.00
CA ARG A 105 2.25 -7.19 -12.68
C ARG A 105 1.81 -6.14 -11.65
N PHE A 106 1.54 -4.90 -12.07
CA PHE A 106 0.86 -3.94 -11.20
C PHE A 106 -0.54 -4.47 -10.90
N MET A 107 -0.90 -4.51 -9.62
CA MET A 107 -2.22 -4.96 -9.18
C MET A 107 -3.08 -3.75 -8.86
N ALA A 108 -4.34 -3.80 -9.28
CA ALA A 108 -5.37 -2.85 -8.88
C ALA A 108 -6.69 -3.60 -8.69
N THR A 109 -7.36 -3.36 -7.57
CA THR A 109 -8.64 -3.98 -7.22
C THR A 109 -9.57 -2.90 -6.68
N SER A 110 -10.82 -2.92 -7.12
CA SER A 110 -11.90 -2.09 -6.58
C SER A 110 -12.97 -2.99 -5.99
N CYS A 111 -13.29 -2.80 -4.72
CA CYS A 111 -14.31 -3.57 -4.02
C CYS A 111 -15.40 -2.63 -3.47
N THR A 112 -16.65 -2.93 -3.79
CA THR A 112 -17.81 -2.24 -3.25
C THR A 112 -18.47 -3.09 -2.18
N HIS A 113 -18.72 -2.49 -1.03
CA HIS A 113 -19.42 -3.08 0.10
C HIS A 113 -20.77 -2.39 0.28
N PHE A 114 -21.84 -3.17 0.32
CA PHE A 114 -23.16 -2.70 0.76
C PHE A 114 -23.43 -3.20 2.18
N PRO A 115 -23.95 -2.35 3.09
CA PRO A 115 -24.32 -2.79 4.42
C PRO A 115 -25.23 -4.02 4.38
N GLY A 116 -24.84 -5.08 5.10
CA GLY A 116 -25.58 -6.35 5.15
C GLY A 116 -25.36 -7.29 3.97
N GLN A 117 -24.44 -6.98 3.05
CA GLN A 117 -24.09 -7.83 1.91
C GLN A 117 -22.59 -8.19 1.90
N SER A 118 -22.25 -9.22 1.13
CA SER A 118 -20.85 -9.52 0.83
C SER A 118 -20.27 -8.47 -0.11
N SER A 119 -18.99 -8.15 0.04
CA SER A 119 -18.32 -7.23 -0.87
C SER A 119 -18.17 -7.84 -2.27
N THR A 120 -18.37 -7.02 -3.29
CA THR A 120 -18.13 -7.40 -4.69
C THR A 120 -16.86 -6.70 -5.17
N CYS A 121 -15.92 -7.46 -5.72
CA CYS A 121 -14.65 -6.94 -6.21
C CYS A 121 -14.52 -7.10 -7.73
N THR A 122 -13.96 -6.08 -8.37
CA THR A 122 -13.61 -6.05 -9.79
C THR A 122 -12.17 -5.58 -9.95
N PRO A 123 -11.53 -5.79 -11.12
CA PRO A 123 -10.30 -5.10 -11.45
C PRO A 123 -10.45 -3.59 -11.18
N GLY A 124 -9.45 -3.02 -10.53
CA GLY A 124 -9.37 -1.59 -10.25
C GLY A 124 -8.92 -0.79 -11.48
N PRO A 125 -9.06 0.54 -11.44
CA PRO A 125 -8.60 1.40 -12.51
C PRO A 125 -7.07 1.45 -12.53
N PHE A 126 -6.55 1.44 -13.76
CA PHE A 126 -5.17 1.76 -14.08
C PHE A 126 -5.13 3.12 -14.79
N GLY A 127 -3.96 3.74 -14.81
CA GLY A 127 -3.75 4.95 -15.60
C GLY A 127 -2.57 5.77 -15.14
N VAL A 128 -2.51 6.98 -15.67
CA VAL A 128 -1.44 7.93 -15.40
C VAL A 128 -1.56 8.51 -14.00
N ILE A 129 -0.44 8.49 -13.27
CA ILE A 129 -0.24 9.15 -11.99
C ILE A 129 1.00 10.04 -12.15
N GLN A 130 0.81 11.33 -11.89
CA GLN A 130 1.85 12.36 -12.00
C GLN A 130 1.81 13.20 -10.74
N ILE A 131 2.83 13.16 -9.90
CA ILE A 131 2.82 13.87 -8.62
C ILE A 131 4.21 14.42 -8.35
N ASP A 132 4.25 15.68 -7.92
CA ASP A 132 5.44 16.36 -7.46
C ASP A 132 5.26 16.73 -5.98
N TRP A 133 6.28 16.41 -5.17
CA TRP A 133 6.38 16.79 -3.76
C TRP A 133 7.52 17.79 -3.61
N GLN A 134 7.25 18.89 -2.91
CA GLN A 134 8.24 19.87 -2.53
C GLN A 134 8.13 20.14 -1.03
N GLN A 135 9.21 19.87 -0.30
CA GLN A 135 9.28 20.17 1.14
C GLN A 135 8.99 21.65 1.39
N ASP A 136 8.05 21.93 2.29
CA ASP A 136 7.61 23.29 2.64
C ASP A 136 8.21 23.79 3.97
N GLY A 137 8.81 22.89 4.76
CA GLY A 137 9.44 23.20 6.04
C GLY A 137 8.46 23.49 7.18
N VAL A 138 7.17 23.24 6.99
CA VAL A 138 6.12 23.50 8.01
C VAL A 138 6.24 22.53 9.19
N MET A 139 6.58 21.27 8.92
CA MET A 139 6.64 20.19 9.89
C MET A 139 7.81 19.26 9.59
N SER A 140 8.40 18.73 10.67
CA SER A 140 9.38 17.64 10.63
C SER A 140 9.07 16.68 11.77
N ASN A 141 9.09 15.39 11.49
CA ASN A 141 8.73 14.36 12.44
C ASN A 141 9.52 13.07 12.23
N ARG A 142 9.61 12.27 13.30
CA ARG A 142 10.05 10.89 13.24
C ARG A 142 8.90 9.97 13.60
N THR A 143 8.58 9.05 12.70
CA THR A 143 7.49 8.09 12.87
C THR A 143 8.04 6.69 13.07
N LEU A 144 7.69 6.09 14.22
CA LEU A 144 7.83 4.67 14.51
C LEU A 144 6.43 4.10 14.64
N SER A 145 6.02 3.22 13.75
CA SER A 145 4.66 2.65 13.80
C SER A 145 4.62 1.24 13.26
N GLN A 146 3.61 0.49 13.69
CA GLN A 146 3.23 -0.77 13.08
C GLN A 146 1.73 -0.73 12.84
N ASN A 147 1.31 -1.02 11.61
CA ASN A 147 -0.09 -0.92 11.22
C ASN A 147 -0.52 -2.13 10.39
N TRP A 148 -1.76 -2.55 10.62
CA TRP A 148 -2.50 -3.46 9.75
C TRP A 148 -3.67 -2.70 9.14
N LYS A 149 -3.79 -2.72 7.80
CA LYS A 149 -4.95 -2.20 7.09
C LYS A 149 -5.60 -3.34 6.31
N THR A 150 -6.88 -3.58 6.54
CA THR A 150 -7.65 -4.60 5.82
C THR A 150 -8.65 -3.93 4.91
N PHE A 151 -8.63 -4.33 3.64
CA PHE A 151 -9.56 -3.93 2.60
C PHE A 151 -10.28 -5.19 2.09
N PRO A 152 -11.48 -5.08 1.50
CA PRO A 152 -12.23 -6.25 1.01
C PRO A 152 -11.55 -7.10 -0.09
N GLY A 153 -10.33 -6.78 -0.52
CA GLY A 153 -9.53 -7.62 -1.43
C GLY A 153 -8.01 -7.60 -1.16
N ALA A 154 -7.56 -6.92 -0.12
CA ALA A 154 -6.14 -6.84 0.23
C ALA A 154 -5.95 -6.59 1.72
N ARG A 155 -4.84 -7.04 2.28
CA ARG A 155 -4.39 -6.64 3.61
C ARG A 155 -2.97 -6.09 3.50
N LEU A 156 -2.71 -5.00 4.21
CA LEU A 156 -1.41 -4.37 4.29
C LEU A 156 -0.88 -4.49 5.70
N HIS A 157 0.38 -4.86 5.81
CA HIS A 157 1.14 -4.80 7.05
C HIS A 157 2.33 -3.89 6.85
N THR A 158 2.46 -2.87 7.69
CA THR A 158 3.60 -1.95 7.66
C THR A 158 4.26 -1.87 9.02
N GLN A 159 5.59 -1.86 9.04
CA GLN A 159 6.39 -1.44 10.20
C GLN A 159 7.27 -0.29 9.73
N LEU A 160 6.94 0.93 10.12
CA LEU A 160 7.59 2.14 9.65
C LEU A 160 8.62 2.66 10.66
N ASN A 161 9.78 3.06 10.14
CA ASN A 161 10.78 3.85 10.82
C ASN A 161 11.24 4.95 9.86
N ASN A 162 10.53 6.07 9.93
CA ASN A 162 10.63 7.17 8.98
C ASN A 162 11.04 8.46 9.67
N GLU A 163 11.88 9.24 9.02
CA GLU A 163 12.07 10.66 9.26
C GLU A 163 11.41 11.39 8.10
N LEU A 164 10.44 12.25 8.38
CA LEU A 164 9.61 12.89 7.36
C LEU A 164 9.51 14.38 7.60
N ASN A 165 9.35 15.12 6.50
CA ASN A 165 9.01 16.53 6.50
C ASN A 165 7.72 16.72 5.71
N SER A 166 6.94 17.72 6.08
CA SER A 166 5.79 18.13 5.28
C SER A 166 6.23 18.61 3.90
N ALA A 167 5.37 18.37 2.92
CA ALA A 167 5.55 18.78 1.55
C ALA A 167 4.25 19.33 0.97
N HIS A 168 4.40 20.38 0.18
CA HIS A 168 3.40 20.80 -0.78
C HIS A 168 3.39 19.82 -1.95
N VAL A 169 2.21 19.38 -2.36
CA VAL A 169 2.01 18.35 -3.39
C VAL A 169 1.10 18.87 -4.48
N THR A 170 1.54 18.70 -5.72
CA THR A 170 0.72 19.00 -6.90
C THR A 170 0.78 17.84 -7.88
N GLY A 171 -0.31 17.63 -8.63
CA GLY A 171 -0.28 16.58 -9.63
C GLY A 171 -1.63 16.17 -10.17
N SER A 172 -1.65 14.98 -10.74
CA SER A 172 -2.84 14.24 -11.11
C SER A 172 -2.77 12.79 -10.67
N PHE A 173 -3.91 12.27 -10.26
CA PHE A 173 -4.09 10.87 -9.88
C PHE A 173 -5.19 10.27 -10.75
N LEU A 174 -4.82 9.28 -11.57
CA LEU A 174 -5.73 8.61 -12.51
C LEU A 174 -6.50 9.60 -13.40
N GLY A 175 -5.79 10.60 -13.91
CA GLY A 175 -6.32 11.64 -14.81
C GLY A 175 -7.06 12.80 -14.14
N ASN A 176 -7.15 12.83 -12.81
CA ASN A 176 -7.80 13.93 -12.09
C ASN A 176 -6.73 14.77 -11.37
N SER A 177 -6.78 16.10 -11.51
CA SER A 177 -5.83 17.00 -10.85
C SER A 177 -6.14 17.19 -9.37
N PHE A 178 -5.10 17.39 -8.56
CA PHE A 178 -5.23 17.72 -7.14
C PHE A 178 -4.05 18.58 -6.64
N THR A 179 -4.24 19.15 -5.45
CA THR A 179 -3.21 19.84 -4.67
C THR A 179 -3.42 19.47 -3.21
N SER A 180 -2.34 19.28 -2.46
CA SER A 180 -2.36 18.88 -1.05
C SER A 180 -1.22 19.53 -0.28
N ASP A 181 -1.48 19.88 0.97
CA ASP A 181 -0.48 20.31 1.96
C ASP A 181 -0.31 19.25 3.06
N LEU A 182 -0.78 18.02 2.80
CA LEU A 182 -0.68 16.86 3.70
C LEU A 182 0.39 15.86 3.25
N GLY A 183 1.16 16.22 2.22
CA GLY A 183 2.24 15.40 1.69
C GLY A 183 3.40 15.27 2.66
N ASN A 184 4.10 14.16 2.55
CA ASN A 184 5.32 13.91 3.29
C ASN A 184 6.43 13.47 2.33
N ILE A 185 7.64 13.97 2.57
CA ILE A 185 8.87 13.50 1.93
C ILE A 185 9.91 13.25 3.00
N GLY A 186 10.70 12.20 2.85
CA GLY A 186 11.59 11.82 3.94
C GLY A 186 12.50 10.66 3.64
N LYS A 187 13.07 10.12 4.71
CA LYS A 187 13.92 8.93 4.70
C LYS A 187 13.26 7.83 5.51
N THR A 188 13.23 6.64 4.93
CA THR A 188 12.79 5.41 5.59
C THR A 188 14.00 4.51 5.85
N THR A 189 14.01 3.83 7.01
CA THR A 189 15.12 2.96 7.41
C THR A 189 14.61 1.61 7.86
N ASN A 190 14.85 0.59 7.03
CA ASN A 190 14.53 -0.81 7.32
C ASN A 190 13.05 -1.04 7.66
N SER A 191 12.15 -0.24 7.07
CA SER A 191 10.71 -0.37 7.27
C SER A 191 10.22 -1.63 6.57
N LEU A 192 9.37 -2.42 7.23
CA LEU A 192 8.73 -3.59 6.61
C LEU A 192 7.47 -3.15 5.87
N PHE A 193 7.29 -3.67 4.67
CA PHE A 193 6.07 -3.51 3.90
C PHE A 193 5.62 -4.86 3.34
N GLU A 194 4.38 -5.24 3.61
CA GLU A 194 3.79 -6.49 3.12
C GLU A 194 2.37 -6.28 2.56
N ILE A 195 2.11 -6.90 1.41
CA ILE A 195 0.78 -6.98 0.78
C ILE A 195 0.34 -8.44 0.81
N PHE A 196 -0.90 -8.65 1.23
CA PHE A 196 -1.60 -9.92 1.17
C PHE A 196 -2.80 -9.74 0.23
N GLN A 197 -3.04 -10.71 -0.65
CA GLN A 197 -4.30 -10.79 -1.41
C GLN A 197 -5.28 -11.66 -0.63
N ASN A 198 -6.52 -11.18 -0.48
CA ASN A 198 -7.62 -11.92 0.14
C ASN A 198 -8.39 -12.73 -0.89
#